data_AF-A0A4R7TDF5-F1
#
_entry.id   AF-A0A4R7TDF5-F1
#
_cell.length_a   1.000
_cell.length_b   1.000
_cell.length_c   1.000
_cell.angle_alpha   90.00
_cell.angle_beta   90.00
_cell.angle_gamma   90.00
#
_symmetry.space_group_name_H-M   'P 1'
#
loop_
_entity.id
_entity.type
_entity.pdbx_description
1 polymer ?
#
loop_
_entity_poly.entity_id
_entity_poly.type
_entity_poly.pdbx_seq_one_letter_code
_entity_poly.pdbx_strand_id
1 'polypeptide(L)'
;MSKKILVVVASTRPGRLGPAVADWFVRATAGTAAELGVEIEVADLAEVGLPFLDEPEHPSTGIYVHEHTKAWSRQVGAADALVFVTSEYNFAMPATLKNAFDYLSAEWAWKPCLFIGYGNTSAGTRGVQMARGVATSLRMLSIGGDIFLRIAEAFSDGKVIETERLAARAREALTELDHVADVLRPLYRADQEIVPAVLADAPELLVLQRCCWVDEALANDTLELPALLEPEHEVRAGLREWATWCVRIDGRLVGSVRAKLDGDKWHIGRLMVAPDQRHSGLGRRLLAYAESQAPAGVSAITLFTGARSEKNTAFYQKNGYTLSSYAEVPAGAVGLRKPV
;
A
#
# COMPACT_ATOMS: atom_id res chain seq x y z
N MET A 1 1.53 -5.15 3.62
CA MET A 1 0.36 -5.11 4.53
C MET A 1 -0.90 -5.31 3.71
N SER A 2 -1.95 -5.91 4.30
CA SER A 2 -3.29 -5.98 3.70
C SER A 2 -3.79 -4.57 3.35
N LYS A 3 -4.50 -4.41 2.23
CA LYS A 3 -5.12 -3.11 1.89
C LYS A 3 -6.32 -2.86 2.80
N LYS A 4 -6.54 -1.61 3.19
CA LYS A 4 -7.67 -1.23 4.03
C LYS A 4 -8.73 -0.46 3.25
N ILE A 5 -9.96 -0.95 3.26
CA ILE A 5 -11.11 -0.25 2.70
C ILE A 5 -12.02 0.19 3.83
N LEU A 6 -12.23 1.49 3.96
CA LEU A 6 -13.05 2.07 5.01
C LEU A 6 -14.47 2.35 4.49
N VAL A 7 -15.45 1.67 5.07
CA VAL A 7 -16.88 1.86 4.83
C VAL A 7 -17.42 2.88 5.83
N VAL A 8 -17.79 4.06 5.36
CA VAL A 8 -18.29 5.16 6.19
C VAL A 8 -19.81 5.20 6.15
N VAL A 9 -20.45 4.97 7.30
CA VAL A 9 -21.90 5.13 7.46
C VAL A 9 -22.20 6.59 7.78
N ALA A 10 -22.83 7.27 6.81
CA ALA A 10 -22.86 8.71 6.80
C ALA A 10 -23.99 9.34 7.64
N SER A 11 -25.13 8.66 7.77
CA SER A 11 -26.26 9.17 8.55
C SER A 11 -26.05 8.91 10.03
N THR A 12 -26.53 9.81 10.90
CA THR A 12 -26.54 9.61 12.37
C THR A 12 -27.94 9.60 12.97
N ARG A 13 -29.00 9.66 12.15
CA ARG A 13 -30.39 9.65 12.67
C ARG A 13 -30.68 8.37 13.47
N PRO A 14 -31.42 8.46 14.59
CA PRO A 14 -32.00 7.29 15.22
C PRO A 14 -32.88 6.50 14.23
N GLY A 15 -32.75 5.18 14.20
CA GLY A 15 -33.48 4.30 13.27
C GLY A 15 -33.04 4.40 11.80
N ARG A 16 -31.88 4.99 11.51
CA ARG A 16 -31.29 5.04 10.16
C ARG A 16 -31.03 3.64 9.60
N LEU A 17 -31.15 3.52 8.28
CA LEU A 17 -30.88 2.27 7.54
C LEU A 17 -29.40 2.08 7.16
N GLY A 18 -28.56 3.10 7.35
CA GLY A 18 -27.14 3.09 6.97
C GLY A 18 -26.35 1.89 7.51
N PRO A 19 -26.44 1.56 8.82
CA PRO A 19 -25.77 0.39 9.38
C PRO A 19 -26.17 -0.92 8.69
N ALA A 20 -27.46 -1.11 8.41
CA ALA A 20 -27.95 -2.30 7.73
C ALA A 20 -27.41 -2.43 6.29
N VAL A 21 -27.16 -1.30 5.61
CA VAL A 21 -26.54 -1.27 4.28
C VAL A 21 -25.05 -1.60 4.36
N ALA A 22 -24.32 -1.05 5.34
CA ALA A 22 -22.91 -1.38 5.55
C ALA A 22 -22.72 -2.85 5.92
N ASP A 23 -23.52 -3.37 6.87
CA ASP A 23 -23.52 -4.77 7.26
C ASP A 23 -23.80 -5.69 6.07
N TRP A 24 -24.76 -5.31 5.22
CA TRP A 24 -25.05 -6.04 4.00
C TRP A 24 -23.85 -6.04 3.05
N PHE A 25 -23.26 -4.88 2.77
CA PHE A 25 -22.11 -4.78 1.87
C PHE A 25 -20.94 -5.65 2.36
N VAL A 26 -20.56 -5.52 3.63
CA VAL A 26 -19.48 -6.30 4.25
C VAL A 26 -19.74 -7.80 4.12
N ARG A 27 -20.96 -8.26 4.42
CA ARG A 27 -21.31 -9.69 4.28
C ARG A 27 -21.27 -10.15 2.82
N ALA A 28 -21.87 -9.39 1.90
CA ALA A 28 -21.97 -9.74 0.50
C ALA A 28 -20.59 -9.81 -0.19
N THR A 29 -19.61 -9.05 0.29
CA THR A 29 -18.27 -8.97 -0.28
C THR A 29 -17.19 -9.72 0.50
N ALA A 30 -17.53 -10.40 1.60
CA ALA A 30 -16.54 -11.04 2.48
C ALA A 30 -15.61 -12.03 1.77
N GLY A 31 -16.16 -12.88 0.88
CA GLY A 31 -15.37 -13.83 0.08
C GLY A 31 -14.39 -13.13 -0.86
N THR A 32 -14.87 -12.13 -1.60
CA THR A 32 -14.06 -11.33 -2.52
C THR A 32 -12.97 -10.54 -1.78
N ALA A 33 -13.27 -9.98 -0.60
CA ALA A 33 -12.26 -9.29 0.21
C ALA A 33 -11.13 -10.23 0.65
N ALA A 34 -11.48 -11.47 1.04
CA ALA A 34 -10.48 -12.48 1.42
C ALA A 34 -9.59 -12.88 0.23
N GLU A 35 -10.18 -13.06 -0.96
CA GLU A 35 -9.43 -13.38 -2.19
C GLU A 35 -8.48 -12.26 -2.61
N LEU A 36 -8.89 -11.00 -2.45
CA LEU A 36 -8.09 -9.81 -2.77
C LEU A 36 -7.05 -9.45 -1.70
N GLY A 37 -7.12 -10.07 -0.51
CA GLY A 37 -6.27 -9.67 0.63
C GLY A 37 -6.58 -8.26 1.11
N VAL A 38 -7.88 -7.94 1.22
CA VAL A 38 -8.42 -6.66 1.69
C VAL A 38 -9.04 -6.81 3.07
N GLU A 39 -8.72 -5.87 3.95
CA GLU A 39 -9.40 -5.66 5.22
C GLU A 39 -10.49 -4.59 5.05
N ILE A 40 -11.73 -4.93 5.37
CA ILE A 40 -12.84 -3.97 5.37
C ILE A 40 -13.10 -3.51 6.80
N GLU A 41 -13.01 -2.21 7.02
CA GLU A 41 -13.31 -1.55 8.30
C GLU A 41 -14.57 -0.70 8.16
N VAL A 42 -15.42 -0.66 9.18
CA VAL A 42 -16.63 0.19 9.19
C VAL A 42 -16.45 1.33 10.18
N ALA A 43 -16.67 2.56 9.71
CA ALA A 43 -16.76 3.76 10.55
C ALA A 43 -18.19 4.31 10.51
N ASP A 44 -18.91 4.20 11.62
CA ASP A 44 -20.22 4.84 11.75
C ASP A 44 -20.08 6.25 12.29
N LEU A 45 -20.46 7.28 11.53
CA LEU A 45 -20.31 8.67 11.97
C LEU A 45 -21.09 9.00 13.24
N ALA A 46 -22.11 8.21 13.60
CA ALA A 46 -22.82 8.38 14.86
C ALA A 46 -21.96 7.95 16.06
N GLU A 47 -21.07 6.96 15.86
CA GLU A 47 -20.14 6.45 16.87
C GLU A 47 -18.83 7.25 16.88
N VAL A 48 -18.33 7.64 15.69
CA VAL A 48 -17.18 8.55 15.57
C VAL A 48 -17.46 9.86 16.30
N GLY A 49 -18.71 10.33 16.27
CA GLY A 49 -19.18 11.39 17.17
C GLY A 49 -18.54 12.75 16.94
N LEU A 50 -18.25 13.10 15.68
CA LEU A 50 -17.66 14.40 15.32
C LEU A 50 -18.58 15.56 15.71
N PRO A 51 -18.12 16.51 16.56
CA PRO A 51 -18.80 17.79 16.78
C PRO A 51 -18.94 18.58 15.47
N PHE A 52 -19.65 19.71 15.46
CA PHE A 52 -19.77 20.50 14.23
C PHE A 52 -18.59 21.46 14.10
N LEU A 53 -17.61 21.10 13.24
CA LEU A 53 -16.43 21.90 12.89
C LEU A 53 -15.76 22.62 14.08
N ASP A 54 -15.39 21.88 15.12
CA ASP A 54 -14.87 22.45 16.37
C ASP A 54 -13.34 22.62 16.43
N GLU A 55 -12.61 22.19 15.40
CA GLU A 55 -11.17 22.43 15.30
C GLU A 55 -10.88 23.93 15.07
N PRO A 56 -9.90 24.52 15.79
CA PRO A 56 -9.54 25.93 15.62
C PRO A 56 -8.72 26.19 14.36
N GLU A 57 -7.99 25.18 13.88
CA GLU A 57 -7.11 25.27 12.70
C GLU A 57 -7.80 24.75 11.45
N HIS A 58 -7.41 25.28 10.29
CA HIS A 58 -7.93 24.81 9.01
C HIS A 58 -7.40 23.39 8.71
N PRO A 59 -8.23 22.45 8.23
CA PRO A 59 -7.85 21.05 8.01
C PRO A 59 -6.69 20.88 7.02
N SER A 60 -6.48 21.81 6.09
CA SER A 60 -5.35 21.78 5.15
C SER A 60 -3.97 21.92 5.81
N THR A 61 -3.92 22.37 7.07
CA THR A 61 -2.66 22.44 7.84
C THR A 61 -2.23 21.07 8.36
N GLY A 62 -3.17 20.11 8.48
CA GLY A 62 -2.94 18.82 9.15
C GLY A 62 -2.71 18.93 10.66
N ILE A 63 -2.91 20.11 11.26
CA ILE A 63 -2.77 20.33 12.70
C ILE A 63 -4.15 20.15 13.34
N TYR A 64 -4.30 19.09 14.12
CA TYR A 64 -5.54 18.79 14.85
C TYR A 64 -5.29 18.86 16.35
N VAL A 65 -6.14 19.61 17.06
CA VAL A 65 -6.04 19.79 18.51
C VAL A 65 -6.78 18.67 19.23
N HIS A 66 -7.99 18.34 18.77
CA HIS A 66 -8.89 17.44 19.49
C HIS A 66 -8.65 15.96 19.16
N GLU A 67 -8.86 15.10 20.16
CA GLU A 67 -8.61 13.65 20.00
C GLU A 67 -9.59 12.98 19.03
N HIS A 68 -10.85 13.43 18.95
CA HIS A 68 -11.81 12.90 17.97
C HIS A 68 -11.33 13.14 16.54
N THR A 69 -10.81 14.33 16.23
CA THR A 69 -10.26 14.64 14.91
C THR A 69 -8.99 13.87 14.63
N LYS A 70 -8.07 13.76 15.59
CA LYS A 70 -6.86 12.93 15.41
C LYS A 70 -7.21 11.45 15.20
N ALA A 71 -8.20 10.93 15.92
CA ALA A 71 -8.69 9.57 15.73
C ALA A 71 -9.29 9.39 14.34
N TRP A 72 -10.13 10.33 13.90
CA TRP A 72 -10.72 10.34 12.57
C TRP A 72 -9.65 10.44 11.46
N SER A 73 -8.68 11.34 11.61
CA SER A 73 -7.52 11.50 10.73
C SER A 73 -6.73 10.19 10.62
N ARG A 74 -6.43 9.51 11.73
CA ARG A 74 -5.73 8.22 11.71
C ARG A 74 -6.53 7.15 10.97
N GLN A 75 -7.83 7.06 11.22
CA GLN A 75 -8.70 6.07 10.62
C GLN A 75 -8.82 6.27 9.10
N VAL A 76 -9.17 7.49 8.67
CA VAL A 76 -9.24 7.84 7.24
C VAL A 76 -7.88 7.72 6.59
N GLY A 77 -6.83 8.23 7.25
CA GLY A 77 -5.44 8.20 6.78
C GLY A 77 -4.92 6.79 6.51
N ALA A 78 -5.28 5.82 7.34
CA ALA A 78 -4.89 4.41 7.19
C ALA A 78 -5.60 3.69 6.03
N ALA A 79 -6.77 4.16 5.59
CA ALA A 79 -7.51 3.57 4.48
C ALA A 79 -6.80 3.79 3.14
N ASP A 80 -6.80 2.77 2.29
CA ASP A 80 -6.33 2.82 0.90
C ASP A 80 -7.50 3.11 -0.07
N ALA A 81 -8.74 2.81 0.32
CA ALA A 81 -9.95 3.20 -0.43
C ALA A 81 -11.16 3.44 0.48
N LEU A 82 -12.20 4.07 -0.07
CA LEU A 82 -13.35 4.55 0.69
C LEU A 82 -14.68 4.08 0.08
N VAL A 83 -15.61 3.64 0.92
CA VAL A 83 -17.00 3.34 0.55
C VAL A 83 -17.92 4.23 1.38
N PHE A 84 -18.68 5.12 0.75
CA PHE A 84 -19.61 5.99 1.47
C PHE A 84 -21.04 5.45 1.40
N VAL A 85 -21.55 4.96 2.53
CA VAL A 85 -22.95 4.56 2.69
C VAL A 85 -23.76 5.77 3.13
N THR A 86 -24.54 6.35 2.22
CA THR A 86 -25.19 7.64 2.45
C THR A 86 -26.68 7.66 2.12
N SER A 87 -27.47 8.25 3.03
CA SER A 87 -28.85 8.62 2.74
C SER A 87 -28.91 9.90 1.90
N GLU A 88 -30.09 10.19 1.34
CA GLU A 88 -30.42 11.52 0.82
C GLU A 88 -31.41 12.24 1.75
N TYR A 89 -31.09 13.48 2.12
CA TYR A 89 -31.95 14.38 2.87
C TYR A 89 -32.20 15.65 2.09
N ASN A 90 -33.46 15.96 1.80
CA ASN A 90 -33.87 17.21 1.14
C ASN A 90 -33.04 17.53 -0.13
N PHE A 91 -32.89 16.57 -1.04
CA PHE A 91 -32.12 16.71 -2.28
C PHE A 91 -30.59 16.77 -2.08
N ALA A 92 -30.07 16.53 -0.88
CA ALA A 92 -28.67 16.69 -0.52
C ALA A 92 -28.10 15.46 0.20
N MET A 93 -26.78 15.44 0.35
CA MET A 93 -26.11 14.53 1.29
C MET A 93 -26.42 14.94 2.73
N PRO A 94 -26.27 14.04 3.72
CA PRO A 94 -26.44 14.38 5.13
C PRO A 94 -25.39 15.41 5.58
N ALA A 95 -25.79 16.34 6.45
CA ALA A 95 -24.88 17.32 7.03
C ALA A 95 -23.68 16.66 7.74
N THR A 96 -23.90 15.47 8.32
CA THR A 96 -22.88 14.67 8.98
C THR A 96 -21.78 14.18 8.03
N LEU A 97 -22.14 13.82 6.79
CA LEU A 97 -21.15 13.47 5.77
C LEU A 97 -20.31 14.68 5.38
N LYS A 98 -20.97 15.82 5.16
CA LYS A 98 -20.28 17.07 4.84
C LYS A 98 -19.34 17.49 5.96
N ASN A 99 -19.82 17.42 7.21
CA ASN A 99 -19.03 17.70 8.40
C ASN A 99 -17.79 16.78 8.42
N ALA A 100 -17.96 15.46 8.28
CA ALA A 100 -16.84 14.51 8.27
C ALA A 100 -15.81 14.79 7.16
N PHE A 101 -16.26 15.20 5.97
CA PHE A 101 -15.40 15.65 4.88
C PHE A 101 -14.61 16.91 5.24
N ASP A 102 -15.27 17.89 5.87
CA ASP A 102 -14.67 19.18 6.22
C ASP A 102 -13.69 19.11 7.39
N TYR A 103 -13.70 18.04 8.19
CA TYR A 103 -12.73 17.85 9.28
C TYR A 103 -11.30 17.59 8.81
N LEU A 104 -11.12 17.06 7.61
CA LEU A 104 -9.83 16.55 7.13
C LEU A 104 -9.53 17.07 5.73
N SER A 105 -8.28 16.96 5.27
CA SER A 105 -7.87 17.44 3.95
C SER A 105 -6.93 16.48 3.24
N ALA A 106 -5.71 16.32 3.72
CA ALA A 106 -4.70 15.51 3.04
C ALA A 106 -5.04 14.02 3.08
N GLU A 107 -5.75 13.58 4.11
CA GLU A 107 -6.15 12.20 4.37
C GLU A 107 -7.09 11.64 3.31
N TRP A 108 -7.87 12.50 2.64
CA TRP A 108 -8.77 12.14 1.55
C TRP A 108 -8.08 12.02 0.20
N ALA A 109 -7.00 12.78 0.01
CA ALA A 109 -6.45 13.04 -1.31
C ALA A 109 -5.97 11.76 -1.99
N TRP A 110 -6.28 11.64 -3.28
CA TRP A 110 -5.89 10.57 -4.19
C TRP A 110 -6.44 9.18 -3.88
N LYS A 111 -7.26 9.04 -2.84
CA LYS A 111 -7.94 7.78 -2.52
C LYS A 111 -9.13 7.59 -3.44
N PRO A 112 -9.30 6.39 -4.03
CA PRO A 112 -10.52 6.11 -4.77
C PRO A 112 -11.70 5.91 -3.82
N CYS A 113 -12.88 6.29 -4.27
CA CYS A 113 -14.12 6.11 -3.53
C CYS A 113 -15.29 5.65 -4.38
N LEU A 114 -16.19 4.88 -3.76
CA LEU A 114 -17.50 4.52 -4.31
C LEU A 114 -18.61 4.92 -3.34
N PHE A 115 -19.83 5.11 -3.86
CA PHE A 115 -20.98 5.44 -3.04
C PHE A 115 -22.03 4.33 -3.06
N ILE A 116 -22.61 4.09 -1.88
CA ILE A 116 -23.84 3.31 -1.72
C ILE A 116 -24.91 4.27 -1.23
N GLY A 117 -25.71 4.77 -2.17
CA GLY A 117 -26.81 5.68 -1.90
C GLY A 117 -28.07 4.92 -1.49
N TYR A 118 -28.83 5.46 -0.54
CA TYR A 118 -30.19 4.97 -0.28
C TYR A 118 -31.17 6.12 -0.03
N GLY A 119 -32.42 5.91 -0.40
CA GLY A 119 -33.46 6.92 -0.28
C GLY A 119 -34.79 6.46 -0.85
N ASN A 120 -35.78 7.35 -0.83
CA ASN A 120 -37.08 7.04 -1.39
C ASN A 120 -37.06 7.29 -2.92
N THR A 121 -37.64 8.39 -3.40
CA THR A 121 -37.87 8.66 -4.84
C THR A 121 -36.64 8.52 -5.75
N SER A 122 -35.47 8.97 -5.31
CA SER A 122 -34.22 8.98 -6.08
C SER A 122 -33.27 7.82 -5.76
N ALA A 123 -33.62 6.93 -4.82
CA ALA A 123 -32.73 5.91 -4.26
C ALA A 123 -31.39 6.46 -3.71
N GLY A 124 -31.31 7.76 -3.38
CA GLY A 124 -30.11 8.39 -2.83
C GLY A 124 -29.18 9.06 -3.87
N THR A 125 -29.52 8.98 -5.16
CA THR A 125 -28.68 9.49 -6.26
C THR A 125 -28.34 10.97 -6.18
N ARG A 126 -29.23 11.83 -5.64
CA ARG A 126 -28.98 13.28 -5.56
C ARG A 126 -28.06 13.62 -4.40
N GLY A 127 -28.20 12.90 -3.28
CA GLY A 127 -27.25 12.97 -2.18
C GLY A 127 -25.84 12.61 -2.63
N VAL A 128 -25.70 11.52 -3.40
CA VAL A 128 -24.41 11.10 -3.97
C VAL A 128 -23.87 12.12 -4.99
N GLN A 129 -24.70 12.68 -5.86
CA GLN A 129 -24.30 13.76 -6.79
C GLN A 129 -23.68 14.95 -6.04
N MET A 130 -24.29 15.39 -4.94
CA MET A 130 -23.75 16.47 -4.13
C MET A 130 -22.43 16.07 -3.44
N ALA A 131 -22.38 14.86 -2.87
CA ALA A 131 -21.18 14.35 -2.19
C ALA A 131 -19.99 14.22 -3.15
N ARG A 132 -20.21 13.80 -4.41
CA ARG A 132 -19.16 13.70 -5.44
C ARG A 132 -18.46 15.03 -5.68
N GLY A 133 -19.19 16.15 -5.71
CA GLY A 133 -18.58 17.47 -5.87
C GLY A 133 -17.60 17.83 -4.74
N VAL A 134 -17.96 17.48 -3.50
CA VAL A 134 -17.09 17.67 -2.33
C VAL A 134 -15.92 16.69 -2.36
N ALA A 135 -16.17 15.42 -2.70
CA ALA A 135 -15.14 14.41 -2.79
C ALA A 135 -14.05 14.77 -3.82
N THR A 136 -14.46 15.23 -5.01
CA THR A 136 -13.54 15.73 -6.05
C THR A 136 -12.74 16.94 -5.56
N SER A 137 -13.36 17.87 -4.82
CA SER A 137 -12.67 19.04 -4.26
C SER A 137 -11.60 18.66 -3.23
N LEU A 138 -11.82 17.55 -2.51
CA LEU A 138 -10.85 16.94 -1.60
C LEU A 138 -9.85 16.00 -2.30
N ARG A 139 -9.86 15.97 -3.64
CA ARG A 139 -9.01 15.13 -4.51
C ARG A 139 -9.22 13.62 -4.35
N MET A 140 -10.37 13.17 -3.87
CA MET A 140 -10.75 11.76 -4.00
C MET A 140 -11.10 11.46 -5.46
N LEU A 141 -10.82 10.22 -5.91
CA LEU A 141 -11.27 9.75 -7.21
C LEU A 141 -12.55 8.92 -7.06
N SER A 142 -13.70 9.47 -7.43
CA SER A 142 -14.91 8.63 -7.45
C SER A 142 -14.93 7.73 -8.68
N ILE A 143 -14.83 6.42 -8.47
CA ILE A 143 -14.61 5.45 -9.55
C ILE A 143 -15.88 5.11 -10.36
N GLY A 144 -17.07 5.49 -9.85
CA GLY A 144 -18.33 5.02 -10.43
C GLY A 144 -18.76 3.71 -9.75
N GLY A 145 -19.50 2.86 -10.47
CA GLY A 145 -19.96 1.58 -9.92
C GLY A 145 -20.95 1.68 -8.75
N ASP A 146 -21.50 2.88 -8.49
CA ASP A 146 -22.35 3.14 -7.32
C ASP A 146 -23.56 2.20 -7.24
N ILE A 147 -23.94 1.90 -6.00
CA ILE A 147 -25.11 1.08 -5.68
C ILE A 147 -26.19 2.01 -5.11
N PHE A 148 -27.39 1.95 -5.67
CA PHE A 148 -28.51 2.80 -5.24
C PHE A 148 -29.68 1.93 -4.78
N LEU A 149 -30.12 2.13 -3.53
CA LEU A 149 -31.13 1.34 -2.87
C LEU A 149 -32.39 2.18 -2.63
N ARG A 150 -33.47 1.88 -3.37
CA ARG A 150 -34.78 2.47 -3.10
C ARG A 150 -35.38 1.81 -1.87
N ILE A 151 -35.71 2.59 -0.84
CA ILE A 151 -36.13 2.07 0.47
C ILE A 151 -37.30 1.09 0.37
N ALA A 152 -38.34 1.43 -0.41
CA ALA A 152 -39.55 0.62 -0.55
C ALA A 152 -39.32 -0.74 -1.25
N GLU A 153 -38.21 -0.90 -1.98
CA GLU A 153 -37.91 -2.10 -2.77
C GLU A 153 -36.77 -2.92 -2.15
N ALA A 154 -35.81 -2.24 -1.52
CA ALA A 154 -34.56 -2.84 -1.09
C ALA A 154 -34.55 -3.24 0.38
N PHE A 155 -35.60 -2.96 1.16
CA PHE A 155 -35.61 -3.22 2.60
C PHE A 155 -36.86 -3.97 3.09
N SER A 156 -36.64 -4.91 4.01
CA SER A 156 -37.68 -5.56 4.83
C SER A 156 -37.19 -5.64 6.26
N ASP A 157 -38.03 -5.25 7.23
CA ASP A 157 -37.71 -5.29 8.67
C ASP A 157 -36.36 -4.62 9.02
N GLY A 158 -36.08 -3.49 8.36
CA GLY A 158 -34.85 -2.72 8.55
C GLY A 158 -33.58 -3.35 7.97
N LYS A 159 -33.68 -4.48 7.25
CA LYS A 159 -32.56 -5.17 6.60
C LYS A 159 -32.64 -5.03 5.09
N VAL A 160 -31.49 -5.03 4.43
CA VAL A 160 -31.42 -5.09 2.96
C VAL A 160 -31.95 -6.45 2.49
N ILE A 161 -32.86 -6.43 1.53
CA ILE A 161 -33.34 -7.62 0.80
C ILE A 161 -32.24 -7.99 -0.19
N GLU A 162 -31.40 -8.93 0.19
CA GLU A 162 -30.30 -9.39 -0.66
C GLU A 162 -30.84 -10.25 -1.81
N THR A 163 -30.38 -9.94 -3.02
CA THR A 163 -30.56 -10.76 -4.21
C THR A 163 -29.18 -11.08 -4.77
N GLU A 164 -29.04 -12.19 -5.48
CA GLU A 164 -27.75 -12.57 -6.08
C GLU A 164 -27.22 -11.46 -7.02
N ARG A 165 -28.12 -10.82 -7.78
CA ARG A 165 -27.75 -9.68 -8.64
C ARG A 165 -27.16 -8.52 -7.85
N LEU A 166 -27.74 -8.19 -6.70
CA LEU A 166 -27.27 -7.09 -5.88
C LEU A 166 -25.94 -7.43 -5.19
N ALA A 167 -25.80 -8.67 -4.69
CA ALA A 167 -24.55 -9.17 -4.12
C ALA A 167 -23.42 -9.21 -5.16
N ALA A 168 -23.70 -9.67 -6.38
CA ALA A 168 -22.73 -9.66 -7.49
C ALA A 168 -22.22 -8.25 -7.79
N ARG A 169 -23.12 -7.25 -7.86
CA ARG A 169 -22.72 -5.84 -8.05
C ARG A 169 -21.83 -5.32 -6.94
N ALA A 170 -22.10 -5.70 -5.68
CA ALA A 170 -21.23 -5.32 -4.55
C ALA A 170 -19.82 -5.91 -4.68
N ARG A 171 -19.72 -7.18 -5.07
CA ARG A 171 -18.43 -7.85 -5.32
C ARG A 171 -17.66 -7.22 -6.48
N GLU A 172 -18.34 -6.94 -7.60
CA GLU A 172 -17.75 -6.25 -8.75
C GLU A 172 -17.24 -4.86 -8.37
N ALA A 173 -18.03 -4.08 -7.63
CA ALA A 173 -17.64 -2.75 -7.17
C ALA A 173 -16.45 -2.79 -6.20
N LEU A 174 -16.37 -3.80 -5.33
CA LEU A 174 -15.20 -4.00 -4.45
C LEU A 174 -13.93 -4.31 -5.25
N THR A 175 -14.02 -5.22 -6.23
CA THR A 175 -12.88 -5.58 -7.09
C THR A 175 -12.38 -4.38 -7.89
N GLU A 176 -13.28 -3.56 -8.45
CA GLU A 176 -12.89 -2.35 -9.16
C GLU A 176 -12.25 -1.32 -8.22
N LEU A 177 -12.81 -1.13 -7.02
CA LEU A 177 -12.24 -0.23 -6.02
C LEU A 177 -10.84 -0.66 -5.59
N ASP A 178 -10.63 -1.95 -5.35
CA ASP A 178 -9.34 -2.54 -5.02
C ASP A 178 -8.30 -2.28 -6.11
N HIS A 179 -8.68 -2.52 -7.36
CA HIS A 179 -7.81 -2.31 -8.50
C HIS A 179 -7.38 -0.85 -8.65
N VAL A 180 -8.32 0.09 -8.55
CA VAL A 180 -7.98 1.53 -8.62
C VAL A 180 -7.16 1.96 -7.41
N ALA A 181 -7.42 1.39 -6.23
CA ALA A 181 -6.63 1.69 -5.03
C ALA A 181 -5.17 1.29 -5.21
N ASP A 182 -4.89 0.15 -5.82
CA ASP A 182 -3.54 -0.27 -6.18
C ASP A 182 -2.85 0.71 -7.13
N VAL A 183 -3.55 1.15 -8.18
CA VAL A 183 -3.00 2.07 -9.17
C VAL A 183 -2.67 3.44 -8.57
N LEU A 184 -3.56 3.96 -7.70
CA LEU A 184 -3.39 5.29 -7.11
C LEU A 184 -2.55 5.29 -5.83
N ARG A 185 -2.30 4.11 -5.24
CA ARG A 185 -1.56 3.96 -3.97
C ARG A 185 -0.34 4.86 -3.85
N PRO A 186 0.53 4.98 -4.86
CA PRO A 186 1.75 5.76 -4.68
C PRO A 186 1.54 7.27 -4.55
N LEU A 187 0.37 7.78 -4.91
CA LEU A 187 0.04 9.21 -4.78
C LEU A 187 -0.25 9.63 -3.33
N TYR A 188 -0.62 8.70 -2.46
CA TYR A 188 -1.03 8.98 -1.07
C TYR A 188 -0.35 8.10 -0.02
N ARG A 189 0.29 6.99 -0.42
CA ARG A 189 1.25 6.25 0.38
C ARG A 189 2.63 6.53 -0.19
N ALA A 190 3.57 6.94 0.67
CA ALA A 190 4.96 7.00 0.27
C ALA A 190 5.46 5.57 0.02
N ASP A 191 5.42 5.12 -1.24
CA ASP A 191 6.15 3.96 -1.72
C ASP A 191 7.65 4.29 -1.60
N GLN A 192 8.19 4.05 -0.40
CA GLN A 192 9.61 4.06 -0.05
C GLN A 192 9.90 3.12 1.13
N GLU A 193 8.90 2.41 1.63
CA GLU A 193 9.08 1.41 2.68
C GLU A 193 9.84 0.20 2.11
N ILE A 194 10.73 -0.36 2.92
CA ILE A 194 11.42 -1.60 2.59
C ILE A 194 10.53 -2.74 3.08
N VAL A 195 9.97 -3.52 2.16
CA VAL A 195 9.03 -4.61 2.47
C VAL A 195 9.58 -5.95 2.03
N PRO A 196 9.18 -7.08 2.65
CA PRO A 196 9.55 -8.41 2.16
C PRO A 196 9.02 -8.63 0.73
N ALA A 197 9.88 -9.18 -0.15
CA ALA A 197 9.50 -9.56 -1.50
C ALA A 197 8.65 -10.85 -1.47
N VAL A 198 7.68 -10.94 -2.37
CA VAL A 198 6.80 -12.10 -2.55
C VAL A 198 7.10 -12.81 -3.88
N LEU A 199 6.59 -14.03 -4.06
CA LEU A 199 6.81 -14.81 -5.30
C LEU A 199 6.32 -14.08 -6.57
N ALA A 200 5.36 -13.17 -6.46
CA ALA A 200 4.89 -12.36 -7.58
C ALA A 200 5.93 -11.32 -8.04
N ASP A 201 6.90 -10.94 -7.20
CA ASP A 201 7.93 -9.95 -7.54
C ASP A 201 9.07 -10.53 -8.42
N ALA A 202 9.17 -11.86 -8.58
CA ALA A 202 10.29 -12.50 -9.27
C ALA A 202 10.58 -11.96 -10.69
N PRO A 203 9.58 -11.72 -11.55
CA PRO A 203 9.82 -11.14 -12.88
C PRO A 203 10.37 -9.71 -12.82
N GLU A 204 9.86 -8.86 -11.92
CA GLU A 204 10.36 -7.48 -11.76
C GLU A 204 11.76 -7.46 -11.12
N LEU A 205 12.03 -8.34 -10.17
CA LEU A 205 13.36 -8.53 -9.58
C LEU A 205 14.38 -8.94 -10.63
N LEU A 206 14.02 -9.84 -11.56
CA LEU A 206 14.90 -10.22 -12.67
C LEU A 206 15.22 -9.02 -13.57
N VAL A 207 14.22 -8.19 -13.88
CA VAL A 207 14.43 -6.97 -14.67
C VAL A 207 15.36 -5.99 -13.93
N LEU A 208 15.08 -5.70 -12.64
CA LEU A 208 15.94 -4.84 -11.83
C LEU A 208 17.38 -5.37 -11.75
N GLN A 209 17.54 -6.67 -11.54
CA GLN A 209 18.83 -7.35 -11.47
C GLN A 209 19.63 -7.14 -12.76
N ARG A 210 19.01 -7.39 -13.91
CA ARG A 210 19.67 -7.20 -15.20
C ARG A 210 20.10 -5.76 -15.41
N CYS A 211 19.23 -4.79 -15.11
CA CYS A 211 19.56 -3.37 -15.21
C CYS A 211 20.72 -2.97 -14.28
N CYS A 212 20.79 -3.54 -13.07
CA CYS A 212 21.85 -3.22 -12.10
C CYS A 212 23.23 -3.78 -12.50
N TRP A 213 23.28 -4.87 -13.27
CA TRP A 213 24.52 -5.56 -13.65
C TRP A 213 25.09 -5.16 -15.01
N VAL A 214 24.41 -4.32 -15.80
CA VAL A 214 24.93 -3.85 -17.10
C VAL A 214 26.28 -3.14 -16.95
N ASP A 215 26.42 -2.25 -15.96
CA ASP A 215 27.69 -1.53 -15.75
C ASP A 215 28.84 -2.49 -15.37
N GLU A 216 28.53 -3.55 -14.62
CA GLU A 216 29.51 -4.58 -14.27
C GLU A 216 29.90 -5.38 -15.52
N ALA A 217 28.95 -5.71 -16.39
CA ALA A 217 29.24 -6.38 -17.66
C ALA A 217 30.12 -5.53 -18.58
N LEU A 218 29.84 -4.23 -18.68
CA LEU A 218 30.66 -3.28 -19.45
C LEU A 218 32.06 -3.14 -18.84
N ALA A 219 32.16 -3.02 -17.51
CA ALA A 219 33.45 -2.95 -16.82
C ALA A 219 34.26 -4.25 -16.97
N ASN A 220 33.59 -5.38 -17.19
CA ASN A 220 34.22 -6.67 -17.34
C ASN A 220 34.43 -7.15 -18.79
N ASP A 221 33.89 -6.42 -19.76
CA ASP A 221 33.84 -6.79 -21.19
C ASP A 221 33.21 -8.18 -21.42
N THR A 222 32.15 -8.49 -20.67
CA THR A 222 31.42 -9.76 -20.80
C THR A 222 29.97 -9.64 -20.32
N LEU A 223 29.04 -10.27 -21.04
CA LEU A 223 27.65 -10.47 -20.62
C LEU A 223 27.45 -11.79 -19.86
N GLU A 224 28.48 -12.62 -19.75
CA GLU A 224 28.44 -13.95 -19.11
C GLU A 224 28.54 -13.84 -17.57
N LEU A 225 27.85 -12.86 -16.99
CA LEU A 225 27.76 -12.69 -15.55
C LEU A 225 26.59 -13.53 -15.02
N PRO A 226 26.75 -14.29 -13.92
CA PRO A 226 25.66 -15.11 -13.36
C PRO A 226 24.36 -14.32 -13.13
N ALA A 227 24.45 -13.06 -12.69
CA ALA A 227 23.28 -12.20 -12.48
C ALA A 227 22.55 -11.79 -13.78
N LEU A 228 23.21 -11.83 -14.93
CA LEU A 228 22.57 -11.54 -16.23
C LEU A 228 21.95 -12.80 -16.85
N LEU A 229 22.56 -13.96 -16.60
CA LEU A 229 22.17 -15.24 -17.19
C LEU A 229 21.13 -16.02 -16.36
N GLU A 230 20.93 -15.67 -15.09
CA GLU A 230 19.95 -16.33 -14.23
C GLU A 230 18.53 -16.28 -14.83
N PRO A 231 17.86 -17.43 -15.00
CA PRO A 231 16.49 -17.49 -15.47
C PRO A 231 15.48 -17.11 -14.36
N GLU A 232 14.28 -16.70 -14.76
CA GLU A 232 13.24 -16.26 -13.81
C GLU A 232 12.89 -17.32 -12.75
N HIS A 233 12.85 -18.60 -13.14
CA HIS A 233 12.50 -19.68 -12.20
C HIS A 233 13.57 -19.86 -11.10
N GLU A 234 14.83 -19.52 -11.36
CA GLU A 234 15.90 -19.51 -10.34
C GLU A 234 15.78 -18.30 -9.43
N VAL A 235 15.44 -17.11 -9.95
CA VAL A 235 15.11 -15.93 -9.11
C VAL A 235 13.95 -16.27 -8.17
N ARG A 236 12.90 -16.92 -8.69
CA ARG A 236 11.74 -17.37 -7.95
C ARG A 236 12.10 -18.42 -6.89
N ALA A 237 13.00 -19.36 -7.20
CA ALA A 237 13.51 -20.32 -6.22
C ALA A 237 14.32 -19.60 -5.12
N GLY A 238 15.16 -18.63 -5.48
CA GLY A 238 15.96 -17.83 -4.57
C GLY A 238 15.13 -17.05 -3.54
N LEU A 239 13.92 -16.61 -3.88
CA LEU A 239 12.98 -15.98 -2.93
C LEU A 239 12.54 -16.92 -1.79
N ARG A 240 12.71 -18.24 -1.93
CA ARG A 240 12.40 -19.21 -0.87
C ARG A 240 13.60 -19.49 0.04
N GLU A 241 14.82 -19.27 -0.47
CA GLU A 241 16.07 -19.55 0.24
C GLU A 241 16.66 -18.31 0.91
N TRP A 242 16.37 -17.13 0.38
CA TRP A 242 16.89 -15.86 0.86
C TRP A 242 15.78 -14.99 1.42
N ALA A 243 16.03 -14.39 2.58
CA ALA A 243 15.24 -13.26 3.02
C ALA A 243 15.52 -12.10 2.04
N THR A 244 14.50 -11.71 1.27
CA THR A 244 14.62 -10.70 0.21
C THR A 244 13.65 -9.58 0.50
N TRP A 245 14.12 -8.33 0.41
CA TRP A 245 13.31 -7.14 0.59
C TRP A 245 13.42 -6.23 -0.62
N CYS A 246 12.31 -5.58 -0.96
CA CYS A 246 12.20 -4.67 -2.09
C CYS A 246 11.69 -3.30 -1.65
N VAL A 247 11.95 -2.30 -2.48
CA VAL A 247 11.41 -0.95 -2.38
C VAL A 247 10.83 -0.60 -3.73
N ARG A 248 9.59 -0.12 -3.69
CA ARG A 248 8.92 0.50 -4.84
C ARG A 248 8.94 2.01 -4.65
N ILE A 249 8.95 2.76 -5.76
CA ILE A 249 8.63 4.19 -5.84
C ILE A 249 7.65 4.32 -6.98
N ASP A 250 6.49 4.94 -6.74
CA ASP A 250 5.44 5.09 -7.75
C ASP A 250 5.01 3.75 -8.37
N GLY A 251 4.88 2.70 -7.53
CA GLY A 251 4.55 1.34 -7.96
C GLY A 251 5.67 0.57 -8.67
N ARG A 252 6.73 1.25 -9.14
CA ARG A 252 7.86 0.63 -9.82
C ARG A 252 8.85 0.03 -8.82
N LEU A 253 9.25 -1.23 -9.01
CA LEU A 253 10.33 -1.84 -8.22
C LEU A 253 11.68 -1.18 -8.57
N VAL A 254 12.21 -0.39 -7.63
CA VAL A 254 13.42 0.43 -7.84
C VAL A 254 14.61 0.01 -6.99
N GLY A 255 14.39 -0.81 -5.98
CA GLY A 255 15.45 -1.27 -5.10
C GLY A 255 15.16 -2.64 -4.52
N SER A 256 16.21 -3.41 -4.26
CA SER A 256 16.11 -4.70 -3.60
C SER A 256 17.41 -5.06 -2.91
N VAL A 257 17.34 -5.86 -1.85
CA VAL A 257 18.49 -6.47 -1.19
C VAL A 257 18.07 -7.82 -0.65
N ARG A 258 19.00 -8.77 -0.56
CA ARG A 258 18.72 -10.06 0.07
C ARG A 258 19.83 -10.45 1.03
N ALA A 259 19.48 -11.29 1.99
CA ALA A 259 20.44 -11.87 2.91
C ALA A 259 20.05 -13.28 3.33
N LYS A 260 21.04 -14.06 3.73
CA LYS A 260 20.84 -15.38 4.32
C LYS A 260 21.88 -15.64 5.41
N LEU A 261 21.53 -16.52 6.34
CA LEU A 261 22.49 -17.06 7.28
C LEU A 261 23.38 -18.07 6.55
N ASP A 262 24.69 -17.90 6.71
CA ASP A 262 25.70 -18.74 6.10
C ASP A 262 26.75 -19.12 7.16
N GLY A 263 26.59 -20.32 7.72
CA GLY A 263 27.28 -20.71 8.96
C GLY A 263 26.92 -19.78 10.12
N ASP A 264 27.93 -19.10 10.66
CA ASP A 264 27.79 -18.10 11.71
C ASP A 264 27.78 -16.66 11.18
N LYS A 265 27.69 -16.45 9.86
CA LYS A 265 27.77 -15.13 9.23
C LYS A 265 26.45 -14.75 8.57
N TRP A 266 26.13 -13.46 8.61
CA TRP A 266 25.01 -12.90 7.88
C TRP A 266 25.49 -12.44 6.50
N HIS A 267 25.14 -13.19 5.45
CA HIS A 267 25.63 -12.91 4.11
C HIS A 267 24.62 -12.07 3.33
N ILE A 268 25.01 -10.83 3.00
CA ILE A 268 24.23 -9.90 2.17
C ILE A 268 24.62 -10.08 0.70
N GLY A 269 23.61 -10.24 -0.14
CA GLY A 269 23.75 -10.37 -1.59
C GLY A 269 22.77 -9.48 -2.35
N ARG A 270 23.03 -9.34 -3.66
CA ARG A 270 22.17 -8.64 -4.62
C ARG A 270 21.58 -7.32 -4.10
N LEU A 271 22.43 -6.44 -3.59
CA LEU A 271 22.05 -5.05 -3.34
C LEU A 271 21.86 -4.33 -4.68
N MET A 272 20.62 -4.01 -4.99
CA MET A 272 20.16 -3.49 -6.28
C MET A 272 19.50 -2.14 -6.08
N VAL A 273 19.89 -1.18 -6.91
CA VAL A 273 19.26 0.14 -7.03
C VAL A 273 19.16 0.48 -8.51
N ALA A 274 17.94 0.74 -8.98
CA ALA A 274 17.67 1.10 -10.37
C ALA A 274 18.57 2.27 -10.81
N PRO A 275 19.11 2.26 -12.05
CA PRO A 275 20.10 3.25 -12.48
C PRO A 275 19.68 4.72 -12.29
N ASP A 276 18.41 5.03 -12.53
CA ASP A 276 17.82 6.37 -12.37
C ASP A 276 17.57 6.77 -10.90
N GLN A 277 17.61 5.81 -9.98
CA GLN A 277 17.42 6.05 -8.53
C GLN A 277 18.73 6.00 -7.74
N ARG A 278 19.87 5.88 -8.42
CA ARG A 278 21.18 5.94 -7.78
C ARG A 278 21.42 7.34 -7.19
N HIS A 279 22.28 7.42 -6.18
CA HIS A 279 22.59 8.66 -5.45
C HIS A 279 21.44 9.30 -4.65
N SER A 280 20.25 8.69 -4.62
CA SER A 280 19.12 9.07 -3.75
C SER A 280 19.32 8.71 -2.26
N GLY A 281 20.37 7.94 -1.94
CA GLY A 281 20.56 7.33 -0.62
C GLY A 281 19.87 5.97 -0.45
N LEU A 282 19.09 5.50 -1.43
CA LEU A 282 18.36 4.22 -1.36
C LEU A 282 19.26 3.01 -1.10
N GLY A 283 20.42 2.92 -1.75
CA GLY A 283 21.36 1.81 -1.54
C GLY A 283 21.89 1.72 -0.10
N ARG A 284 22.15 2.87 0.54
CA ARG A 284 22.55 2.91 1.96
C ARG A 284 21.40 2.45 2.86
N ARG A 285 20.17 2.89 2.58
CA ARG A 285 18.97 2.50 3.34
C ARG A 285 18.72 1.00 3.24
N LEU A 286 18.76 0.42 2.05
CA LEU A 286 18.62 -1.02 1.81
C LEU A 286 19.70 -1.83 2.54
N LEU A 287 20.97 -1.42 2.43
CA LEU A 287 22.07 -2.08 3.13
C LEU A 287 21.86 -2.07 4.64
N ALA A 288 21.61 -0.90 5.24
CA ALA A 288 21.37 -0.77 6.68
C ALA A 288 20.15 -1.57 7.15
N TYR A 289 19.10 -1.63 6.33
CA TYR A 289 17.94 -2.47 6.63
C TYR A 289 18.32 -3.95 6.64
N ALA A 290 18.98 -4.46 5.59
CA ALA A 290 19.43 -5.85 5.54
C ALA A 290 20.38 -6.20 6.70
N GLU A 291 21.26 -5.29 7.12
CA GLU A 291 22.10 -5.44 8.32
C GLU A 291 21.25 -5.57 9.60
N SER A 292 20.21 -4.74 9.76
CA SER A 292 19.32 -4.77 10.93
C SER A 292 18.51 -6.07 11.06
N GLN A 293 18.40 -6.85 9.99
CA GLN A 293 17.70 -8.14 9.97
C GLN A 293 18.62 -9.31 10.35
N ALA A 294 19.90 -9.05 10.65
CA ALA A 294 20.82 -10.09 11.08
C ALA A 294 20.32 -10.77 12.37
N PRO A 295 20.23 -12.12 12.42
CA PRO A 295 19.89 -12.84 13.64
C PRO A 295 20.90 -12.57 14.76
N ALA A 296 20.48 -12.69 16.02
CA ALA A 296 21.39 -12.62 17.15
C ALA A 296 22.45 -13.74 17.08
N GLY A 297 23.69 -13.41 17.43
CA GLY A 297 24.79 -14.39 17.53
C GLY A 297 25.61 -14.60 16.25
N VAL A 298 25.35 -13.86 15.18
CA VAL A 298 26.24 -13.87 14.00
C VAL A 298 27.59 -13.23 14.32
N SER A 299 28.69 -13.81 13.82
CA SER A 299 30.06 -13.34 14.07
C SER A 299 30.50 -12.21 13.15
N ALA A 300 29.78 -12.00 12.04
CA ALA A 300 30.02 -10.94 11.08
C ALA A 300 28.89 -10.82 10.04
N ILE A 301 28.88 -9.67 9.36
CA ILE A 301 28.16 -9.47 8.11
C ILE A 301 29.16 -9.56 6.95
N THR A 302 28.83 -10.34 5.93
CA THR A 302 29.69 -10.53 4.73
C THR A 302 28.96 -10.20 3.45
N LEU A 303 29.72 -9.80 2.42
CA LEU A 303 29.23 -9.61 1.05
C LEU A 303 30.41 -9.69 0.09
N PHE A 304 30.14 -9.86 -1.21
CA PHE A 304 31.16 -9.72 -2.24
C PHE A 304 30.72 -8.76 -3.35
N THR A 305 31.70 -8.22 -4.06
CA THR A 305 31.48 -7.41 -5.28
C THR A 305 32.54 -7.74 -6.33
N GLY A 306 32.34 -7.35 -7.59
CA GLY A 306 33.34 -7.59 -8.63
C GLY A 306 34.69 -6.94 -8.30
N ALA A 307 35.79 -7.63 -8.59
CA ALA A 307 37.14 -7.14 -8.25
C ALA A 307 37.50 -5.84 -8.97
N ARG A 308 36.87 -5.57 -10.13
CA ARG A 308 37.00 -4.32 -10.90
C ARG A 308 35.97 -3.25 -10.50
N SER A 309 35.11 -3.55 -9.52
CA SER A 309 34.00 -2.67 -9.12
C SER A 309 34.45 -1.67 -8.04
N GLU A 310 35.32 -0.74 -8.42
CA GLU A 310 35.91 0.26 -7.50
C GLU A 310 34.84 1.09 -6.76
N LYS A 311 33.78 1.49 -7.47
CA LYS A 311 32.66 2.25 -6.90
C LYS A 311 31.94 1.48 -5.80
N ASN A 312 31.70 0.18 -6.01
CA ASN A 312 31.05 -0.68 -5.03
C ASN A 312 31.95 -0.90 -3.82
N THR A 313 33.23 -1.18 -4.06
CA THR A 313 34.23 -1.34 -2.99
C THR A 313 34.28 -0.10 -2.10
N ALA A 314 34.38 1.10 -2.69
CA ALA A 314 34.38 2.36 -1.96
C ALA A 314 33.05 2.62 -1.23
N PHE A 315 31.90 2.25 -1.82
CA PHE A 315 30.60 2.35 -1.17
C PHE A 315 30.54 1.49 0.09
N TYR A 316 30.94 0.22 0.03
CA TYR A 316 30.90 -0.68 1.19
C TYR A 316 31.90 -0.27 2.27
N GLN A 317 33.11 0.16 1.90
CA GLN A 317 34.09 0.70 2.86
C GLN A 317 33.56 1.90 3.63
N LYS A 318 32.86 2.83 2.95
CA LYS A 318 32.18 3.96 3.61
C LYS A 318 31.06 3.54 4.57
N ASN A 319 30.54 2.32 4.45
CA ASN A 319 29.52 1.76 5.35
C ASN A 319 30.10 0.78 6.38
N GLY A 320 31.42 0.80 6.59
CA GLY A 320 32.09 0.07 7.67
C GLY A 320 32.61 -1.33 7.29
N TYR A 321 32.60 -1.68 6.01
CA TYR A 321 33.16 -2.95 5.55
C TYR A 321 34.66 -2.86 5.26
N THR A 322 35.40 -3.91 5.58
CA THR A 322 36.81 -4.07 5.23
C THR A 322 36.99 -5.21 4.23
N LEU A 323 37.95 -5.06 3.31
CA LEU A 323 38.31 -6.14 2.38
C LEU A 323 38.77 -7.38 3.17
N SER A 324 38.27 -8.54 2.80
CA SER A 324 38.57 -9.80 3.47
C SER A 324 38.54 -10.96 2.48
N SER A 325 39.57 -11.80 2.51
CA SER A 325 39.55 -13.08 1.81
C SER A 325 38.85 -14.12 2.69
N TYR A 326 37.72 -14.66 2.23
CA TYR A 326 37.08 -15.83 2.81
C TYR A 326 36.72 -16.82 1.69
N ALA A 327 36.58 -18.10 2.03
CA ALA A 327 36.63 -19.23 1.09
C ALA A 327 35.54 -19.25 0.00
N GLU A 328 34.52 -18.39 0.07
CA GLU A 328 33.30 -18.45 -0.75
C GLU A 328 33.10 -17.21 -1.65
N VAL A 329 34.20 -16.58 -2.09
CA VAL A 329 34.12 -15.47 -3.04
C VAL A 329 34.24 -16.01 -4.47
N PRO A 330 33.29 -15.72 -5.38
CA PRO A 330 33.37 -16.16 -6.77
C PRO A 330 34.65 -15.67 -7.48
N ALA A 331 35.11 -16.41 -8.49
CA ALA A 331 36.24 -15.99 -9.31
C ALA A 331 35.97 -14.60 -9.92
N GLY A 332 36.93 -13.69 -9.78
CA GLY A 332 36.78 -12.30 -10.25
C GLY A 332 36.03 -11.37 -9.29
N ALA A 333 35.67 -11.82 -8.09
CA ALA A 333 35.08 -10.98 -7.04
C ALA A 333 36.05 -10.77 -5.86
N VAL A 334 35.78 -9.76 -5.04
CA VAL A 334 36.44 -9.49 -3.76
C VAL A 334 35.43 -9.57 -2.62
N GLY A 335 35.83 -10.23 -1.53
CA GLY A 335 35.04 -10.35 -0.31
C GLY A 335 35.20 -9.14 0.60
N LEU A 336 34.11 -8.77 1.27
CA LEU A 336 34.08 -7.73 2.28
C LEU A 336 33.40 -8.23 3.55
N ARG A 337 33.87 -7.75 4.70
CA ARG A 337 33.39 -8.14 6.03
C ARG A 337 33.18 -6.90 6.91
N LYS A 338 32.11 -6.91 7.72
CA LYS A 338 31.84 -5.95 8.78
C LYS A 338 31.56 -6.71 10.09
N PRO A 339 32.23 -6.38 11.20
CA PRO A 339 31.89 -6.94 12.52
C PRO A 339 30.50 -6.44 12.95
N VAL A 340 29.77 -7.29 13.69
CA VAL A 340 28.38 -7.05 14.13
C VAL A 340 28.35 -6.22 15.40
#